data_AF-A0AAU7ZPH4-F1
#
_entry.id   AF-A0AAU7ZPH4-F1
#
_cell.length_a   1.000
_cell.length_b   1.000
_cell.length_c   1.000
_cell.angle_alpha   90.00
_cell.angle_beta   90.00
_cell.angle_gamma   90.00
#
_symmetry.space_group_name_H-M   'P 1'
#
loop_
_entity.id
_entity.type
_entity.pdbx_description
1 polymer ?
#
loop_
_entity_poly.entity_id
_entity_poly.type
_entity_poly.pdbx_seq_one_letter_code
_entity_poly.pdbx_strand_id
1 'polypeptide(L)'
;MGALLLICRLFLALVFLIAGVAKFVSRQSTREMLEDFGLPDSLVPVSIILLPLSELCVAVALFITPSARSGGVAALTLLGAFCVGIGVNLHFGRRPSCQCFGQLGSSPVSRYTIFRNLLLMALAGVVLWRPSAYTALALPIQQAALLLAVFGICLGLFIVFLLFQLTAQNGRILLAFEELSSRQPGTALSGAATSRAINTGVGLPIGSRAPNFQLAELSGRLRTLADLLHGGSPLLLTFVDPGCGPCHALLPSLVRWQHEDPRLRFILISRGTAEENLEKVANARNIPVLLQVDREVQQVYEALGTPSMLHVAPDGSIGSGVAQGSEQIGALVSALRSMPSPGTASVALTPQRLTTQSSPTNSVPQPDSGRVRASNHIPASNRPKVILQPGVPLPGELALKLNEAGADLVSYRGKSLLLLFWSSACGFCQTMLPDLRQWEATRSPGDPELIVIESAAAPPSNGNELHFPSIYDASFELGRAFSIGGTPSAVLLSSDGTVAGEIAVGRSAIMNLVSRLQVAE
;
A
#
# COMPACT_ATOMS: atom_id res chain seq x y z
N MET A 1 36.78 11.22 32.76
CA MET A 1 36.84 9.76 32.50
C MET A 1 35.69 8.97 33.15
N GLY A 2 35.38 9.17 34.45
CA GLY A 2 34.26 8.49 35.12
C GLY A 2 32.88 8.74 34.47
N ALA A 3 32.66 9.95 33.95
CA ALA A 3 31.45 10.30 33.21
C ALA A 3 31.22 9.43 31.97
N LEU A 4 32.28 9.19 31.18
CA LEU A 4 32.21 8.34 29.99
C LEU A 4 31.83 6.90 30.35
N LEU A 5 32.44 6.34 31.41
CA LEU A 5 32.12 5.00 31.90
C LEU A 5 30.66 4.89 32.34
N LEU A 6 30.13 5.91 33.03
CA LEU A 6 28.74 5.94 33.43
C LEU A 6 27.80 6.02 32.22
N ILE A 7 28.10 6.85 31.23
CA ILE A 7 27.34 6.94 29.97
C ILE A 7 27.32 5.58 29.27
N CYS A 8 28.48 4.94 29.09
CA CYS A 8 28.57 3.61 28.46
C CYS A 8 27.74 2.57 29.22
N ARG A 9 27.79 2.57 30.56
CA ARG A 9 27.01 1.66 31.41
C ARG A 9 25.51 1.88 31.27
N LEU A 10 25.05 3.13 31.37
CA LEU A 10 23.63 3.47 31.27
C LEU A 10 23.08 3.19 29.86
N PHE A 11 23.87 3.48 28.83
CA PHE A 11 23.50 3.17 27.45
C PHE A 11 23.37 1.66 27.22
N LEU A 12 24.37 0.86 27.64
CA LEU A 12 24.29 -0.60 27.54
C LEU A 12 23.13 -1.15 28.37
N ALA A 13 22.93 -0.68 29.60
CA ALA A 13 21.82 -1.09 30.45
C ALA A 13 20.47 -0.84 29.77
N LEU A 14 20.29 0.33 29.14
CA LEU A 14 19.09 0.65 28.39
C LEU A 14 18.90 -0.27 27.17
N VAL A 15 19.95 -0.51 26.38
CA VAL A 15 19.87 -1.39 25.19
C VAL A 15 19.44 -2.80 25.61
N PHE A 16 20.04 -3.35 26.67
CA PHE A 16 19.67 -4.67 27.20
C PHE A 16 18.28 -4.70 27.83
N LEU A 17 17.86 -3.61 28.49
CA LEU A 17 16.51 -3.48 29.04
C LEU A 17 15.45 -3.51 27.93
N ILE A 18 15.63 -2.71 26.88
CA ILE A 18 14.73 -2.67 25.72
C ILE A 18 14.71 -4.04 25.03
N ALA A 19 15.87 -4.66 24.82
CA ALA A 19 15.98 -5.98 24.21
C ALA A 19 15.25 -7.07 25.03
N GLY A 20 15.47 -7.10 26.35
CA GLY A 20 14.86 -8.08 27.24
C GLY A 20 13.34 -7.93 27.35
N VAL A 21 12.85 -6.70 27.51
CA VAL A 21 11.40 -6.41 27.55
C VAL A 21 10.74 -6.79 26.22
N ALA A 22 11.34 -6.41 25.09
CA ALA A 22 10.79 -6.72 23.78
C ALA A 22 10.63 -8.24 23.55
N LYS A 23 11.64 -9.05 23.92
CA LYS A 23 11.57 -10.51 23.80
C LYS A 23 10.60 -11.14 24.81
N PHE A 24 10.45 -10.55 25.99
CA PHE A 24 9.48 -11.02 26.98
C PHE A 24 8.03 -10.82 26.52
N VAL A 25 7.75 -9.68 25.87
CA VAL A 25 6.42 -9.37 25.29
C VAL A 25 6.13 -10.21 24.05
N SER A 26 7.15 -10.50 23.22
CA SER A 26 6.99 -11.22 21.95
C SER A 26 7.60 -12.64 21.97
N ARG A 27 7.09 -13.50 22.86
CA ARG A 27 7.57 -14.88 23.02
C ARG A 27 7.52 -15.71 21.74
N GLN A 28 6.48 -15.53 20.93
CA GLN A 28 6.30 -16.23 19.65
C GLN A 28 7.40 -15.86 18.65
N SER A 29 7.71 -14.57 18.52
CA SER A 29 8.82 -14.07 17.69
C SER A 29 10.17 -14.60 18.21
N THR A 30 10.37 -14.60 19.53
CA THR A 30 11.61 -15.15 20.11
C THR A 30 11.77 -16.64 19.82
N ARG A 31 10.68 -17.41 19.78
CA ARG A 31 10.68 -18.83 19.38
C ARG A 31 11.14 -19.01 17.94
N GLU A 32 10.48 -18.34 17.01
CA GLU A 32 10.77 -18.41 15.57
C GLU A 32 12.22 -18.04 15.28
N MET A 33 12.74 -17.00 15.96
CA MET A 33 14.16 -16.63 15.88
C MET A 33 15.09 -17.76 16.35
N LEU A 34 14.80 -18.42 17.47
CA LEU A 34 15.68 -19.48 18.00
C LEU A 34 15.69 -20.71 17.09
N GLU A 35 14.53 -21.05 16.51
CA GLU A 35 14.37 -22.13 15.53
C GLU A 35 15.12 -21.80 14.23
N ASP A 36 14.97 -20.57 13.71
CA ASP A 36 15.68 -20.06 12.52
C ASP A 36 17.21 -20.09 12.69
N PHE A 37 17.70 -19.86 13.91
CA PHE A 37 19.12 -19.94 14.25
C PHE A 37 19.63 -21.38 14.41
N GLY A 38 18.73 -22.37 14.32
CA GLY A 38 19.05 -23.80 14.33
C GLY A 38 19.17 -24.39 15.74
N LEU A 39 18.55 -23.79 16.76
CA LEU A 39 18.45 -24.46 18.06
C LEU A 39 17.52 -25.69 17.95
N PRO A 40 17.85 -26.82 18.58
CA PRO A 40 16.98 -27.99 18.60
C PRO A 40 15.71 -27.72 19.42
N ASP A 41 14.59 -28.31 18.98
CA ASP A 41 13.25 -28.11 19.57
C ASP A 41 13.18 -28.35 21.09
N SER A 42 14.08 -29.17 21.63
CA SER A 42 14.19 -29.44 23.07
C SER A 42 14.74 -28.26 23.88
N LEU A 43 15.60 -27.43 23.29
CA LEU A 43 16.23 -26.28 23.96
C LEU A 43 15.44 -24.98 23.78
N VAL A 44 14.57 -24.91 22.78
CA VAL A 44 13.78 -23.72 22.45
C VAL A 44 12.86 -23.27 23.61
N PRO A 45 12.06 -24.14 24.26
CA PRO A 45 11.16 -23.73 25.36
C PRO A 45 11.89 -23.09 26.54
N VAL A 46 13.07 -23.60 26.87
CA VAL A 46 13.90 -23.11 27.96
C VAL A 46 14.57 -21.79 27.56
N SER A 47 15.09 -21.71 26.33
CA SER A 47 15.80 -20.55 25.81
C SER A 47 14.90 -19.32 25.64
N ILE A 48 13.62 -19.50 25.33
CA ILE A 48 12.62 -18.42 25.26
C ILE A 48 12.47 -17.68 26.59
N ILE A 49 12.72 -18.36 27.72
CA ILE A 49 12.61 -17.77 29.06
C ILE A 49 13.98 -17.29 29.56
N LEU A 50 15.02 -18.12 29.40
CA LEU A 50 16.35 -17.79 29.89
C LEU A 50 16.97 -16.60 29.16
N LEU A 51 16.78 -16.47 27.85
CA LEU A 51 17.41 -15.41 27.08
C LEU A 51 16.91 -14.01 27.50
N PRO A 52 15.60 -13.70 27.52
CA PRO A 52 15.13 -12.38 27.97
C PRO A 52 15.47 -12.10 29.43
N LEU A 53 15.41 -13.12 30.31
CA LEU A 53 15.82 -12.96 31.71
C LEU A 53 17.30 -12.61 31.81
N SER A 54 18.17 -13.27 31.05
CA SER A 54 19.59 -12.95 31.03
C SER A 54 19.86 -11.52 30.55
N GLU A 55 19.13 -11.02 29.56
CA GLU A 55 19.23 -9.63 29.09
C GLU A 55 18.79 -8.63 30.17
N LEU A 56 17.70 -8.91 30.89
CA LEU A 56 17.24 -8.07 32.01
C LEU A 56 18.22 -8.09 33.19
N CYS A 57 18.77 -9.26 33.52
CA CYS A 57 19.79 -9.39 34.57
C CYS A 57 21.06 -8.59 34.21
N VAL A 58 21.49 -8.63 32.95
CA VAL A 58 22.61 -7.81 32.45
C VAL A 58 22.30 -6.32 32.60
N ALA A 59 21.09 -5.87 32.24
CA ALA A 59 20.69 -4.48 32.38
C ALA A 59 20.74 -4.00 33.85
N VAL A 60 20.18 -4.78 34.77
CA VAL A 60 20.20 -4.50 36.20
C VAL A 60 21.64 -4.50 36.75
N ALA A 61 22.45 -5.48 36.36
CA ALA A 61 23.84 -5.59 36.80
C ALA A 61 24.70 -4.42 36.34
N LEU A 62 24.49 -3.92 35.11
CA LEU A 62 25.16 -2.73 34.57
C LEU A 62 24.72 -1.43 35.26
N PHE A 63 23.46 -1.36 35.69
CA PHE A 63 22.90 -0.22 36.42
C PHE A 63 23.48 -0.12 37.84
N ILE A 64 23.57 -1.24 38.55
CA ILE A 64 24.09 -1.30 39.92
C ILE A 64 25.64 -1.27 39.90
N THR A 65 26.24 -0.19 40.43
CA THR A 65 27.71 0.03 40.40
C THR A 65 28.57 -1.14 40.89
N PRO A 66 28.30 -1.78 42.05
CA PRO A 66 29.13 -2.91 42.49
C PRO A 66 29.08 -4.12 41.56
N SER A 67 27.99 -4.33 40.82
CA SER A 67 27.83 -5.42 39.85
C SER A 67 28.17 -5.03 38.41
N ALA A 68 28.61 -3.79 38.15
CA ALA A 68 28.82 -3.31 36.80
C ALA A 68 29.87 -4.11 36.02
N ARG A 69 30.88 -4.64 36.72
CA ARG A 69 31.92 -5.49 36.11
C ARG A 69 31.36 -6.84 35.71
N SER A 70 30.57 -7.50 36.56
CA SER A 70 29.91 -8.76 36.19
C SER A 70 28.88 -8.54 35.09
N GLY A 71 28.14 -7.43 35.12
CA GLY A 71 27.25 -7.00 34.04
C GLY A 71 27.98 -6.79 32.70
N GLY A 72 29.17 -6.19 32.72
CA GLY A 72 30.02 -6.03 31.53
C GLY A 72 30.51 -7.36 30.95
N VAL A 73 30.93 -8.31 31.80
CA VAL A 73 31.31 -9.67 31.36
C VAL A 73 30.11 -10.39 30.74
N ALA A 74 28.96 -10.34 31.41
CA ALA A 74 27.74 -10.98 30.93
C ALA A 74 27.27 -10.36 29.60
N ALA A 75 27.34 -9.03 29.45
CA ALA A 75 27.05 -8.33 28.21
C ALA A 75 27.96 -8.76 27.05
N LEU A 76 29.28 -8.86 27.29
CA LEU A 76 30.23 -9.34 26.28
C LEU A 76 29.96 -10.78 25.88
N THR A 77 29.70 -11.65 26.84
CA THR A 77 29.40 -13.07 26.58
C THR A 77 28.15 -13.20 25.72
N LEU A 78 27.07 -12.48 26.06
CA LEU A 78 25.80 -12.56 25.36
C LEU A 78 25.89 -11.97 23.95
N LEU A 79 26.50 -10.78 23.79
CA LEU A 79 26.74 -10.16 22.48
C LEU A 79 27.69 -10.99 21.61
N GLY A 80 28.72 -11.58 22.21
CA GLY A 80 29.68 -12.44 21.52
C GLY A 80 29.01 -13.72 21.00
N ALA A 81 28.25 -14.42 21.85
CA ALA A 81 27.48 -15.59 21.44
C ALA A 81 26.51 -15.27 20.31
N PHE A 82 25.84 -14.12 20.38
CA PHE A 82 24.95 -13.66 19.34
C PHE A 82 25.67 -13.35 18.01
N CYS A 83 26.84 -12.69 18.06
CA CYS A 83 27.66 -12.43 16.88
C CYS A 83 28.18 -13.72 16.23
N VAL A 84 28.59 -14.70 17.03
CA VAL A 84 29.02 -16.01 16.54
C VAL A 84 27.86 -16.73 15.84
N GLY A 85 26.67 -16.76 16.47
CA GLY A 85 25.49 -17.37 15.86
C GLY A 85 25.11 -16.73 14.52
N ILE A 86 25.17 -15.39 14.43
CA ILE A 86 24.99 -14.67 13.15
C ILE A 86 26.08 -15.05 12.15
N GLY A 87 27.35 -15.03 12.55
CA GLY A 87 28.48 -15.29 11.66
C GLY A 87 28.46 -16.69 11.07
N VAL A 88 28.13 -17.70 11.89
CA VAL A 88 27.96 -19.09 11.45
C VAL A 88 26.85 -19.18 10.40
N ASN A 89 25.69 -18.58 10.66
CA ASN A 89 24.57 -18.61 9.71
C ASN A 89 24.93 -17.91 8.39
N LEU A 90 25.57 -16.74 8.44
CA LEU A 90 26.02 -16.03 7.24
C LEU A 90 27.08 -16.81 6.45
N HIS A 91 27.99 -17.51 7.14
CA HIS A 91 28.99 -18.37 6.49
C HIS A 91 28.37 -19.53 5.72
N PHE A 92 27.29 -20.11 6.26
CA PHE A 92 26.51 -21.16 5.58
C PHE A 92 25.47 -20.62 4.58
N GLY A 93 25.49 -19.32 4.27
CA GLY A 93 24.55 -18.69 3.33
C GLY A 93 23.12 -18.56 3.85
N ARG A 94 22.88 -18.87 5.12
CA ARG A 94 21.58 -18.72 5.79
C ARG A 94 21.43 -17.27 6.26
N ARG A 95 20.29 -16.65 5.95
CA ARG A 95 19.98 -15.28 6.37
C ARG A 95 18.70 -15.29 7.23
N PRO A 96 18.78 -15.81 8.47
CA PRO A 96 17.62 -15.91 9.34
C PRO A 96 17.06 -14.53 9.70
N SER A 97 15.83 -14.53 10.20
CA SER A 97 15.12 -13.32 10.61
C SER A 97 15.76 -12.71 11.86
N CYS A 98 16.29 -11.49 11.82
CA CYS A 98 16.92 -10.87 12.99
C CYS A 98 15.91 -10.13 13.89
N GLN A 99 15.13 -10.85 14.69
CA GLN A 99 14.04 -10.30 15.52
C GLN A 99 14.52 -9.80 16.92
N CYS A 100 15.70 -9.18 17.01
CA CYS A 100 16.33 -8.80 18.29
C CYS A 100 15.50 -7.85 19.18
N PHE A 101 14.55 -7.13 18.59
CA PHE A 101 13.65 -6.17 19.24
C PHE A 101 12.17 -6.60 19.13
N GLY A 102 11.90 -7.90 18.96
CA GLY A 102 10.56 -8.42 18.71
C GLY A 102 10.06 -8.12 17.29
N GLN A 103 8.76 -7.82 17.15
CA GLN A 103 8.10 -7.53 15.85
C GLN A 103 8.59 -6.25 15.14
N LEU A 104 9.46 -5.47 15.79
CA LEU A 104 9.93 -4.14 15.35
C LEU A 104 11.19 -4.21 14.45
N GLY A 105 11.50 -5.38 13.89
CA GLY A 105 12.73 -5.60 13.11
C GLY A 105 12.75 -6.91 12.32
N SER A 106 12.20 -6.94 11.11
CA SER A 106 12.23 -8.11 10.21
C SER A 106 13.07 -7.81 8.95
N SER A 107 14.37 -7.58 9.16
CA SER A 107 15.34 -7.56 8.05
C SER A 107 16.21 -8.82 8.10
N PRO A 108 16.57 -9.40 6.94
CA PRO A 108 17.53 -10.50 6.89
C PRO A 108 18.84 -10.05 7.51
N VAL A 109 19.46 -10.91 8.32
CA VAL A 109 20.72 -10.61 9.00
C VAL A 109 21.74 -10.10 7.99
N SER A 110 22.34 -8.93 8.26
CA SER A 110 23.31 -8.28 7.38
C SER A 110 24.63 -8.06 8.10
N ARG A 111 25.69 -7.78 7.33
CA ARG A 111 27.02 -7.40 7.85
C ARG A 111 26.97 -6.17 8.79
N TYR A 112 25.97 -5.31 8.63
CA TYR A 112 25.75 -4.15 9.51
C TYR A 112 25.29 -4.57 10.92
N THR A 113 24.61 -5.71 11.06
CA THR A 113 24.20 -6.26 12.37
C THR A 113 25.41 -6.68 13.20
N ILE A 114 26.40 -7.31 12.57
CA ILE A 114 27.67 -7.67 13.22
C ILE A 114 28.40 -6.40 13.65
N PHE A 115 28.56 -5.43 12.74
CA PHE A 115 29.25 -4.17 13.05
C PHE A 115 28.64 -3.44 14.25
N ARG A 116 27.30 -3.32 14.29
CA ARG A 116 26.58 -2.72 15.43
C ARG A 116 26.88 -3.45 16.74
N ASN A 117 26.84 -4.77 16.76
CA ASN A 117 27.08 -5.54 17.98
C ASN A 117 28.56 -5.50 18.41
N LEU A 118 29.51 -5.41 17.45
CA LEU A 118 30.92 -5.17 17.75
C LEU A 118 31.14 -3.81 18.44
N LEU A 119 30.39 -2.77 18.04
CA LEU A 119 30.41 -1.47 18.73
C LEU A 119 29.91 -1.59 20.18
N LEU A 120 28.80 -2.31 20.41
CA LEU A 120 28.28 -2.57 21.76
C LEU A 120 29.26 -3.38 22.60
N MET A 121 29.96 -4.35 21.99
CA MET A 121 31.03 -5.10 22.65
C MET A 121 32.22 -4.20 23.03
N ALA A 122 32.60 -3.26 22.17
CA ALA A 122 33.65 -2.30 22.49
C ALA A 122 33.27 -1.44 23.72
N LEU A 123 32.01 -0.99 23.80
CA LEU A 123 31.50 -0.28 24.99
C LEU A 123 31.54 -1.16 26.25
N ALA A 124 31.19 -2.44 26.14
CA ALA A 124 31.27 -3.37 27.27
C ALA A 124 32.73 -3.64 27.70
N GLY A 125 33.66 -3.68 26.75
CA GLY A 125 35.11 -3.75 27.02
C GLY A 125 35.62 -2.52 27.78
N VAL A 126 35.14 -1.33 27.44
CA VAL A 126 35.44 -0.08 28.17
C VAL A 126 34.96 -0.16 29.63
N VAL A 127 33.81 -0.79 29.89
CA VAL A 127 33.29 -1.02 31.26
C VAL A 127 34.18 -1.99 32.06
N LEU A 128 34.80 -2.98 31.42
CA LEU A 128 35.68 -3.95 32.09
C LEU A 128 37.09 -3.43 32.40
N TRP A 129 37.62 -2.54 31.55
CA TRP A 129 38.99 -2.05 31.67
C TRP A 129 39.24 -1.21 32.93
N ARG A 130 38.21 -0.56 33.50
CA ARG A 130 38.39 0.37 34.63
C ARG A 130 37.43 0.06 35.80
N PRO A 131 37.93 -0.17 37.03
CA PRO A 131 37.08 -0.21 38.22
C PRO A 131 36.47 1.18 38.45
N SER A 132 35.15 1.28 38.43
CA SER A 132 34.44 2.55 38.65
C SER A 132 34.29 2.80 40.15
N ALA A 133 34.98 3.81 40.69
CA ALA A 133 34.78 4.31 42.05
C ALA A 133 33.56 5.27 42.18
N TYR A 134 32.80 5.47 41.10
CA TYR A 134 31.71 6.43 41.05
C TYR A 134 30.37 5.75 41.35
N THR A 135 29.86 5.96 42.56
CA THR A 135 28.44 5.78 42.89
C THR A 135 27.63 6.89 42.25
N ALA A 136 26.55 6.55 41.53
CA ALA A 136 25.67 7.52 40.86
C ALA A 136 25.04 8.56 41.82
N LEU A 137 25.09 8.29 43.13
CA LEU A 137 24.49 9.10 44.18
C LEU A 137 25.40 10.22 44.73
N ALA A 138 26.66 10.32 44.30
CA ALA A 138 27.66 11.25 44.87
C ALA A 138 28.30 12.21 43.83
N LEU A 139 27.61 12.51 42.73
CA LEU A 139 28.11 13.47 41.71
C LEU A 139 27.68 14.91 42.04
N PRO A 140 28.58 15.90 41.91
CA PRO A 140 28.21 17.31 42.01
C PRO A 140 27.19 17.68 40.90
N ILE A 141 26.22 18.55 41.22
CA ILE A 141 25.02 18.86 40.41
C ILE A 141 25.37 19.22 38.95
N GLN A 142 26.46 19.95 38.72
CA GLN A 142 26.91 20.35 37.37
C GLN A 142 27.39 19.17 36.51
N GLN A 143 28.03 18.16 37.11
CA GLN A 143 28.46 16.95 36.40
C GLN A 143 27.29 16.01 36.13
N ALA A 144 26.33 15.95 37.07
CA ALA A 144 25.09 15.21 36.89
C ALA A 144 24.24 15.77 35.73
N ALA A 145 24.14 17.11 35.60
CA ALA A 145 23.39 17.76 34.52
C ALA A 145 23.99 17.47 33.13
N LEU A 146 25.32 17.56 32.98
CA LEU A 146 26.00 17.25 31.72
C LEU A 146 25.82 15.78 31.32
N LEU A 147 25.89 14.87 32.29
CA LEU A 147 25.66 13.45 32.10
C LEU A 147 24.23 13.15 31.66
N LEU A 148 23.24 13.79 32.28
CA LEU A 148 21.83 13.67 31.90
C LEU A 148 21.59 14.19 30.48
N ALA A 149 22.23 15.29 30.11
CA ALA A 149 22.13 15.87 28.77
C ALA A 149 22.75 14.94 27.70
N VAL A 150 23.95 14.42 27.93
CA VAL A 150 24.59 13.49 26.98
C VAL A 150 23.81 12.19 26.88
N PHE A 151 23.33 11.64 28.00
CA PHE A 151 22.46 10.46 28.00
C PHE A 151 21.16 10.72 27.24
N GLY A 152 20.52 11.87 27.46
CA GLY A 152 19.32 12.29 26.73
C GLY A 152 19.55 12.44 25.23
N ILE A 153 20.71 12.98 24.80
CA ILE A 153 21.09 13.08 23.39
C ILE A 153 21.30 11.68 22.78
N CYS A 154 22.06 10.80 23.45
CA CYS A 154 22.28 9.43 22.97
C CYS A 154 20.97 8.65 22.90
N LEU A 155 20.08 8.81 23.89
CA LEU A 155 18.74 8.24 23.92
C LEU A 155 17.89 8.77 22.76
N GLY A 156 17.88 10.09 22.55
CA GLY A 156 17.15 10.73 21.46
C GLY A 156 17.63 10.25 20.09
N LEU A 157 18.95 10.19 19.86
CA LEU A 157 19.52 9.67 18.62
C LEU A 157 19.18 8.20 18.40
N PHE A 158 19.18 7.39 19.46
CA PHE A 158 18.78 5.99 19.38
C PHE A 158 17.28 5.83 19.08
N ILE A 159 16.42 6.63 19.71
CA ILE A 159 14.97 6.66 19.45
C ILE A 159 14.70 7.12 18.01
N VAL A 160 15.35 8.19 17.54
CA VAL A 160 15.20 8.68 16.16
C VAL A 160 15.68 7.63 15.16
N PHE A 161 16.81 6.97 15.43
CA PHE A 161 17.29 5.87 14.61
C PHE A 161 16.28 4.70 14.59
N LEU A 162 15.68 4.37 15.74
CA LEU A 162 14.68 3.31 15.85
C LEU A 162 13.38 3.69 15.14
N LEU A 163 12.91 4.94 15.26
CA LEU A 163 11.76 5.47 14.52
C LEU A 163 12.02 5.48 13.02
N PHE A 164 13.22 5.87 12.58
CA PHE A 164 13.62 5.82 11.18
C PHE A 164 13.66 4.38 10.64
N GLN A 165 14.15 3.43 11.44
CA GLN A 165 14.09 2.02 11.09
C GLN A 165 12.65 1.50 11.04
N LEU A 166 11.80 1.94 11.96
CA LEU A 166 10.37 1.58 11.97
C LEU A 166 9.63 2.14 10.78
N THR A 167 9.84 3.40 10.38
CA THR A 167 9.19 3.98 9.20
C THR A 167 9.70 3.32 7.91
N ALA A 168 11.01 3.07 7.81
CA ALA A 168 11.61 2.33 6.70
C ALA A 168 11.13 0.86 6.61
N GLN A 169 10.65 0.27 7.72
CA GLN A 169 10.16 -1.11 7.78
C GLN A 169 8.63 -1.22 7.67
N ASN A 170 7.87 -0.28 8.23
CA ASN A 170 6.40 -0.24 8.21
C ASN A 170 5.84 -0.04 6.79
N GLY A 171 6.65 0.45 5.84
CA GLY A 171 6.31 0.44 4.41
C GLY A 171 6.03 -0.96 3.84
N ARG A 172 6.48 -2.05 4.51
CA ARG A 172 6.19 -3.44 4.14
C ARG A 172 4.99 -4.05 4.86
N ILE A 173 4.60 -3.55 6.04
CA ILE A 173 3.47 -4.08 6.80
C ILE A 173 2.13 -3.67 6.18
N LEU A 174 2.07 -2.47 5.56
CA LEU A 174 0.91 -2.09 4.75
C LEU A 174 0.70 -3.03 3.55
N LEU A 175 1.78 -3.55 2.96
CA LEU A 175 1.73 -4.55 1.89
C LEU A 175 1.37 -5.97 2.41
N ALA A 176 1.71 -6.30 3.66
CA ALA A 176 1.40 -7.59 4.27
C ALA A 176 -0.01 -7.68 4.88
N PHE A 177 -0.59 -6.55 5.29
CA PHE A 177 -1.98 -6.50 5.75
C PHE A 177 -2.97 -6.80 4.61
N GLU A 178 -2.57 -6.50 3.37
CA GLU A 178 -3.30 -6.85 2.15
C GLU A 178 -3.29 -8.37 1.90
N GLU A 179 -2.18 -9.06 2.23
CA GLU A 179 -2.01 -10.51 2.08
C GLU A 179 -2.73 -11.35 3.17
N LEU A 180 -2.97 -10.78 4.35
CA LEU A 180 -3.79 -11.44 5.39
C LEU A 180 -5.29 -11.18 5.18
N SER A 181 -5.66 -10.03 4.61
CA SER A 181 -7.06 -9.75 4.24
C SER A 181 -7.54 -10.64 3.08
N SER A 182 -6.63 -11.11 2.21
CA SER A 182 -6.93 -12.09 1.14
C SER A 182 -6.97 -13.55 1.60
N ARG A 183 -6.54 -13.85 2.83
CA ARG A 183 -6.53 -15.21 3.42
C ARG A 183 -7.77 -15.58 4.21
N GLN A 184 -8.94 -15.03 3.90
CA GLN A 184 -10.20 -15.63 4.34
C GLN A 184 -10.55 -16.77 3.37
N PRO A 185 -10.35 -18.06 3.73
CA PRO A 185 -10.61 -19.16 2.83
C PRO A 185 -12.12 -19.36 2.79
N GLY A 186 -12.76 -18.77 1.79
CA GLY A 186 -14.10 -19.15 1.38
C GLY A 186 -14.05 -20.57 0.83
N THR A 187 -14.44 -21.53 1.66
CA THR A 187 -14.75 -22.89 1.24
C THR A 187 -15.75 -22.90 0.08
N ALA A 188 -15.36 -23.61 -0.99
CA ALA A 188 -16.18 -24.20 -2.07
C ALA A 188 -16.93 -23.25 -3.06
N LEU A 189 -16.43 -23.19 -4.30
CA LEU A 189 -17.13 -23.52 -5.58
C LEU A 189 -16.29 -23.03 -6.78
N SER A 190 -15.59 -23.95 -7.43
CA SER A 190 -14.55 -23.71 -8.47
C SER A 190 -15.04 -23.05 -9.78
N GLY A 191 -16.33 -22.80 -9.96
CA GLY A 191 -16.88 -22.09 -11.13
C GLY A 191 -17.08 -20.59 -10.92
N ALA A 192 -17.36 -20.15 -9.69
CA ALA A 192 -17.61 -18.74 -9.39
C ALA A 192 -16.30 -17.94 -9.28
N ALA A 193 -15.21 -18.57 -8.85
CA ALA A 193 -13.90 -17.93 -8.71
C ALA A 193 -13.28 -17.53 -10.07
N THR A 194 -13.44 -18.36 -11.10
CA THR A 194 -12.95 -18.05 -12.47
C THR A 194 -13.70 -16.84 -13.04
N SER A 195 -15.02 -16.79 -12.88
CA SER A 195 -15.82 -15.63 -13.31
C SER A 195 -15.48 -14.36 -12.52
N ARG A 196 -15.14 -14.48 -11.23
CA ARG A 196 -14.78 -13.32 -10.37
C ARG A 196 -13.37 -12.79 -10.66
N ALA A 197 -12.43 -13.66 -11.05
CA ALA A 197 -11.08 -13.26 -11.45
C ALA A 197 -11.05 -12.58 -12.83
N ILE A 198 -11.94 -12.98 -13.74
CA ILE A 198 -12.09 -12.36 -15.06
C ILE A 198 -12.91 -11.07 -14.97
N ASN A 199 -13.84 -10.98 -14.02
CA ASN A 199 -14.77 -9.87 -13.88
C ASN A 199 -14.47 -9.07 -12.60
N THR A 200 -13.35 -8.33 -12.62
CA THR A 200 -12.90 -7.46 -11.51
C THR A 200 -13.75 -6.19 -11.36
N GLY A 201 -14.61 -5.87 -12.33
CA GLY A 201 -15.49 -4.68 -12.32
C GLY A 201 -14.75 -3.33 -12.48
N VAL A 202 -13.44 -3.38 -12.71
CA VAL A 202 -12.56 -2.24 -12.99
C VAL A 202 -12.05 -2.41 -14.41
N GLY A 203 -12.05 -1.34 -15.22
CA GLY A 203 -11.68 -1.41 -16.62
C GLY A 203 -12.86 -1.34 -17.57
N LEU A 204 -12.54 -1.31 -18.87
CA LEU A 204 -13.53 -1.33 -19.94
C LEU A 204 -14.48 -2.54 -19.83
N PRO A 205 -15.76 -2.41 -20.25
CA PRO A 205 -16.72 -3.50 -20.19
C PRO A 205 -16.24 -4.74 -20.96
N ILE A 206 -16.35 -5.92 -20.35
CA ILE A 206 -16.00 -7.19 -21.00
C ILE A 206 -16.89 -7.40 -22.23
N GLY A 207 -16.28 -7.80 -23.35
CA GLY A 207 -16.91 -7.94 -24.67
C GLY A 207 -16.95 -6.65 -25.49
N SER A 208 -16.64 -5.49 -24.90
CA SER A 208 -16.46 -4.25 -25.67
C SER A 208 -15.22 -4.33 -26.56
N ARG A 209 -15.17 -3.54 -27.64
CA ARG A 209 -14.01 -3.50 -28.53
C ARG A 209 -12.85 -2.82 -27.81
N ALA A 210 -11.68 -3.45 -27.82
CA ALA A 210 -10.46 -2.87 -27.26
C ALA A 210 -10.05 -1.61 -28.06
N PRO A 211 -9.80 -0.47 -27.39
CA PRO A 211 -9.41 0.76 -28.05
C PRO A 211 -8.07 0.60 -28.79
N ASN A 212 -8.02 1.07 -30.04
CA ASN A 212 -6.79 1.00 -30.82
C ASN A 212 -5.72 1.94 -30.25
N PHE A 213 -4.46 1.51 -30.35
CA PHE A 213 -3.29 2.34 -30.08
C PHE A 213 -2.19 2.04 -31.10
N GLN A 214 -1.23 2.97 -31.19
CA GLN A 214 0.01 2.81 -31.93
C GLN A 214 1.16 3.30 -31.05
N LEU A 215 2.06 2.41 -30.66
CA LEU A 215 3.18 2.72 -29.75
C LEU A 215 4.50 2.25 -30.35
N ALA A 216 5.59 2.92 -29.99
CA ALA A 216 6.94 2.52 -30.38
C ALA A 216 7.45 1.39 -29.48
N GLU A 217 8.02 0.35 -30.07
CA GLU A 217 8.78 -0.67 -29.36
C GLU A 217 10.17 -0.11 -28.97
N LEU A 218 10.91 -0.78 -28.06
CA LEU A 218 12.28 -0.36 -27.70
C LEU A 218 13.24 -0.24 -28.89
N SER A 219 12.94 -0.94 -29.99
CA SER A 219 13.69 -0.87 -31.25
C SER A 219 13.35 0.36 -32.11
N GLY A 220 12.38 1.19 -31.69
CA GLY A 220 11.83 2.30 -32.47
C GLY A 220 10.75 1.89 -33.48
N ARG A 221 10.49 0.58 -33.65
CA ARG A 221 9.44 0.08 -34.55
C ARG A 221 8.05 0.36 -33.96
N LEU A 222 7.18 1.00 -34.74
CA LEU A 222 5.79 1.20 -34.35
C LEU A 222 4.99 -0.11 -34.42
N ARG A 223 4.15 -0.34 -33.41
CA ARG A 223 3.26 -1.49 -33.28
C ARG A 223 1.85 -1.00 -32.98
N THR A 224 0.87 -1.52 -33.70
CA THR A 224 -0.54 -1.28 -33.42
C THR A 224 -1.17 -2.43 -32.66
N LEU A 225 -2.32 -2.19 -32.00
CA LEU A 225 -3.09 -3.28 -31.37
C LEU A 225 -3.40 -4.40 -32.38
N ALA A 226 -3.78 -4.06 -33.61
CA ALA A 226 -4.05 -5.02 -34.67
C ALA A 226 -2.84 -5.92 -34.94
N ASP A 227 -1.62 -5.36 -35.00
CA ASP A 227 -0.38 -6.12 -35.16
C ASP A 227 -0.14 -7.12 -34.02
N LEU A 228 -0.64 -6.82 -32.82
CA LEU A 228 -0.45 -7.65 -31.65
C LEU A 228 -1.44 -8.81 -31.58
N LEU A 229 -2.64 -8.67 -32.15
CA LEU A 229 -3.74 -9.66 -32.05
C LEU A 229 -3.59 -10.90 -32.97
N HIS A 230 -2.50 -11.01 -33.74
CA HIS A 230 -2.28 -12.13 -34.66
C HIS A 230 -2.05 -13.48 -33.94
N GLY A 231 -2.60 -14.58 -34.47
CA GLY A 231 -2.25 -15.95 -34.03
C GLY A 231 -3.18 -16.62 -33.01
N GLY A 232 -4.43 -16.15 -32.86
CA GLY A 232 -5.49 -16.86 -32.12
C GLY A 232 -5.25 -17.02 -30.61
N SER A 233 -4.21 -16.37 -30.09
CA SER A 233 -3.70 -16.53 -28.74
C SER A 233 -4.15 -15.37 -27.86
N PRO A 234 -4.48 -15.60 -26.57
CA PRO A 234 -4.89 -14.55 -25.65
C PRO A 234 -3.77 -13.52 -25.46
N LEU A 235 -4.08 -12.24 -25.76
CA LEU A 235 -3.16 -11.12 -25.62
C LEU A 235 -3.32 -10.51 -24.23
N LEU A 236 -2.23 -10.44 -23.47
CA LEU A 236 -2.18 -9.87 -22.12
C LEU A 236 -1.44 -8.53 -22.16
N LEU A 237 -2.20 -7.44 -22.16
CA LEU A 237 -1.64 -6.09 -22.04
C LEU A 237 -1.30 -5.84 -20.58
N THR A 238 -0.03 -5.57 -20.31
CA THR A 238 0.51 -5.40 -18.95
C THR A 238 1.11 -4.01 -18.81
N PHE A 239 0.53 -3.19 -17.94
CA PHE A 239 0.97 -1.82 -17.72
C PHE A 239 1.98 -1.79 -16.57
N VAL A 240 3.17 -1.29 -16.84
CA VAL A 240 4.29 -1.20 -15.89
C VAL A 240 4.96 0.16 -16.00
N ASP A 241 5.59 0.62 -14.92
CA ASP A 241 6.38 1.86 -14.93
C ASP A 241 7.83 1.56 -14.55
N PRO A 242 8.82 2.31 -15.09
CA PRO A 242 10.21 2.12 -14.72
C PRO A 242 10.41 2.32 -13.20
N GLY A 243 9.84 3.35 -12.60
CA GLY A 243 10.02 3.66 -11.16
C GLY A 243 9.29 2.71 -10.19
N CYS A 244 8.60 1.68 -10.69
CA CYS A 244 7.69 0.85 -9.91
C CYS A 244 8.39 -0.41 -9.39
N GLY A 245 8.69 -0.44 -8.08
CA GLY A 245 9.25 -1.61 -7.39
C GLY A 245 8.42 -2.90 -7.55
N PRO A 246 7.09 -2.88 -7.34
CA PRO A 246 6.24 -4.06 -7.55
C PRO A 246 6.24 -4.56 -8.99
N CYS A 247 6.37 -3.68 -9.97
CA CYS A 247 6.47 -4.05 -11.38
C CYS A 247 7.74 -4.87 -11.64
N HIS A 248 8.87 -4.49 -11.01
CA HIS A 248 10.11 -5.26 -11.08
C HIS A 248 9.95 -6.67 -10.48
N ALA A 249 9.22 -6.80 -9.37
CA ALA A 249 8.94 -8.09 -8.75
C ALA A 249 8.03 -9.00 -9.60
N LEU A 250 7.21 -8.44 -10.49
CA LEU A 250 6.34 -9.19 -11.39
C LEU A 250 7.08 -9.80 -12.59
N LEU A 251 8.15 -9.16 -13.08
CA LEU A 251 8.84 -9.55 -14.32
C LEU A 251 9.29 -11.03 -14.35
N PRO A 252 9.90 -11.61 -13.29
CA PRO A 252 10.27 -13.03 -13.30
C PRO A 252 9.06 -13.97 -13.46
N SER A 253 7.90 -13.60 -12.91
CA SER A 253 6.67 -14.38 -13.03
C SER A 253 6.13 -14.36 -14.46
N LEU A 254 6.19 -13.21 -15.16
CA LEU A 254 5.77 -13.12 -16.56
C LEU A 254 6.62 -14.02 -17.47
N VAL A 255 7.95 -14.00 -17.28
CA VAL A 255 8.87 -14.86 -18.03
C VAL A 255 8.56 -16.34 -17.78
N ARG A 256 8.32 -16.70 -16.51
CA ARG A 256 7.95 -18.07 -16.13
C ARG A 256 6.62 -18.49 -16.75
N TRP A 257 5.57 -17.66 -16.66
CA TRP A 257 4.26 -17.99 -17.23
C TRP A 257 4.28 -18.10 -18.75
N GLN A 258 5.05 -17.26 -19.45
CA GLN A 258 5.25 -17.33 -20.90
C GLN A 258 5.93 -18.65 -21.31
N HIS A 259 6.87 -19.14 -20.50
CA HIS A 259 7.53 -20.42 -20.72
C HIS A 259 6.63 -21.62 -20.39
N GLU A 260 5.84 -21.53 -19.31
CA GLU A 260 4.91 -22.58 -18.90
C GLU A 260 3.71 -22.74 -19.86
N ASP A 261 3.20 -21.65 -20.43
CA ASP A 261 2.12 -21.66 -21.42
C ASP A 261 2.44 -20.70 -22.58
N PRO A 262 3.05 -21.18 -23.68
CA PRO A 262 3.41 -20.36 -24.83
C PRO A 262 2.22 -19.69 -25.55
N ARG A 263 0.98 -20.10 -25.24
CA ARG A 263 -0.23 -19.48 -25.79
C ARG A 263 -0.53 -18.13 -25.15
N LEU A 264 -0.06 -17.88 -23.92
CA LEU A 264 -0.21 -16.57 -23.30
C LEU A 264 0.78 -15.61 -23.95
N ARG A 265 0.32 -14.47 -24.45
CA ARG A 265 1.20 -13.47 -25.07
C ARG A 265 1.21 -12.20 -24.23
N PHE A 266 2.28 -11.98 -23.48
CA PHE A 266 2.45 -10.76 -22.69
C PHE A 266 3.03 -9.62 -23.54
N ILE A 267 2.47 -8.42 -23.40
CA ILE A 267 3.03 -7.17 -23.92
C ILE A 267 3.12 -6.18 -22.77
N LEU A 268 4.33 -5.65 -22.53
CA LEU A 268 4.54 -4.59 -21.54
C LEU A 268 4.27 -3.23 -22.20
N ILE A 269 3.45 -2.41 -21.57
CA ILE A 269 3.24 -1.01 -21.93
C ILE A 269 3.84 -0.18 -20.80
N SER A 270 4.82 0.67 -21.13
CA SER A 270 5.55 1.45 -20.14
C SER A 270 5.83 2.87 -20.58
N ARG A 271 6.06 3.73 -19.60
CA ARG A 271 6.42 5.14 -19.80
C ARG A 271 7.92 5.34 -19.85
N GLY A 272 8.31 6.53 -20.31
CA GLY A 272 9.69 6.98 -20.30
C GLY A 272 10.47 6.54 -21.52
N THR A 273 11.79 6.66 -21.43
CA THR A 273 12.70 6.43 -22.55
C THR A 273 12.97 4.95 -22.79
N ALA A 274 13.48 4.61 -23.98
CA ALA A 274 13.88 3.25 -24.30
C ALA A 274 15.02 2.79 -23.37
N GLU A 275 15.95 3.68 -23.06
CA GLU A 275 17.09 3.44 -22.17
C GLU A 275 16.65 3.07 -20.76
N GLU A 276 15.74 3.85 -20.16
CA GLU A 276 15.19 3.61 -18.81
C GLU A 276 14.47 2.26 -18.70
N ASN A 277 13.82 1.82 -19.78
CA ASN A 277 13.11 0.55 -19.84
C ASN A 277 14.06 -0.62 -20.10
N LEU A 278 15.07 -0.44 -20.95
CA LEU A 278 16.10 -1.45 -21.27
C LEU A 278 16.84 -1.93 -20.03
N GLU A 279 17.24 -1.01 -19.14
CA GLU A 279 17.91 -1.36 -17.89
C GLU A 279 17.03 -2.24 -16.97
N LYS A 280 15.71 -2.04 -17.01
CA LYS A 280 14.76 -2.71 -16.10
C LYS A 280 14.25 -4.04 -16.61
N VAL A 281 14.06 -4.16 -17.93
CA VAL A 281 13.61 -5.40 -18.57
C VAL A 281 14.77 -6.27 -19.07
N ALA A 282 16.02 -5.96 -18.69
CA ALA A 282 17.21 -6.74 -19.04
C ALA A 282 17.12 -8.24 -18.71
N ASN A 283 16.28 -8.60 -17.72
CA ASN A 283 16.02 -9.99 -17.31
C ASN A 283 14.77 -10.60 -17.99
N ALA A 284 13.97 -9.81 -18.71
CA ALA A 284 12.73 -10.20 -19.38
C ALA A 284 12.83 -10.05 -20.92
N ARG A 285 14.02 -10.32 -21.49
CA ARG A 285 14.40 -10.00 -22.90
C ARG A 285 13.46 -10.50 -24.00
N ASN A 286 12.55 -11.42 -23.71
CA ASN A 286 11.66 -12.03 -24.69
C ASN A 286 10.22 -11.48 -24.64
N ILE A 287 9.92 -10.51 -23.77
CA ILE A 287 8.61 -9.88 -23.69
C ILE A 287 8.68 -8.51 -24.36
N PRO A 288 7.91 -8.25 -25.43
CA PRO A 288 7.89 -6.95 -26.09
C PRO A 288 7.49 -5.82 -25.14
N VAL A 289 8.21 -4.70 -25.22
CA VAL A 289 7.92 -3.48 -24.47
C VAL A 289 7.56 -2.37 -25.44
N LEU A 290 6.39 -1.79 -25.25
CA LEU A 290 5.87 -0.64 -25.99
C LEU A 290 5.91 0.60 -25.11
N LEU A 291 6.39 1.68 -25.67
CA LEU A 291 6.59 2.96 -25.00
C LEU A 291 5.42 3.88 -25.28
N GLN A 292 4.79 4.34 -24.20
CA GLN A 292 3.87 5.48 -24.19
C GLN A 292 4.59 6.71 -23.62
N VAL A 293 4.17 7.89 -24.04
CA VAL A 293 4.81 9.16 -23.64
C VAL A 293 4.48 9.45 -22.18
N ASP A 294 3.20 9.33 -21.83
CA ASP A 294 2.72 9.37 -20.47
C ASP A 294 1.76 8.20 -20.25
N ARG A 295 0.53 8.41 -19.78
CA ARG A 295 -0.41 7.31 -19.47
C ARG A 295 -1.53 7.19 -20.49
N GLU A 296 -1.32 7.62 -21.74
CA GLU A 296 -2.39 7.73 -22.72
C GLU A 296 -3.10 6.40 -23.01
N VAL A 297 -2.37 5.28 -23.14
CA VAL A 297 -3.00 3.97 -23.35
C VAL A 297 -3.54 3.42 -22.03
N GLN A 298 -2.82 3.62 -20.94
CA GLN A 298 -3.24 3.20 -19.61
C GLN A 298 -4.57 3.85 -19.18
N GLN A 299 -4.80 5.13 -19.52
CA GLN A 299 -6.03 5.87 -19.24
C GLN A 299 -7.19 5.36 -20.08
N VAL A 300 -6.98 5.16 -21.38
CA VAL A 300 -8.01 4.68 -22.31
C VAL A 300 -8.48 3.26 -21.96
N TYR A 301 -7.59 2.42 -21.42
CA TYR A 301 -7.92 1.08 -20.93
C TYR A 301 -8.34 1.06 -19.46
N GLU A 302 -8.45 2.22 -18.81
CA GLU A 302 -8.79 2.39 -17.39
C GLU A 302 -7.88 1.60 -16.43
N ALA A 303 -6.63 1.36 -16.84
CA ALA A 303 -5.64 0.60 -16.12
C ALA A 303 -4.83 1.46 -15.13
N LEU A 304 -5.50 2.24 -14.27
CA LEU A 304 -4.92 3.39 -13.55
C LEU A 304 -3.79 3.11 -12.55
N GLY A 305 -3.48 1.84 -12.25
CA GLY A 305 -2.38 1.41 -11.38
C GLY A 305 -1.31 0.59 -12.12
N THR A 306 -0.08 0.58 -11.60
CA THR A 306 1.00 -0.29 -12.07
C THR A 306 1.56 -1.13 -10.89
N PRO A 307 1.80 -2.45 -11.07
CA PRO A 307 1.49 -3.22 -12.26
C PRO A 307 -0.01 -3.50 -12.38
N SER A 308 -0.52 -3.47 -13.60
CA SER A 308 -1.86 -3.97 -13.93
C SER A 308 -1.86 -4.75 -15.24
N MET A 309 -2.86 -5.60 -15.43
CA MET A 309 -2.96 -6.46 -16.61
C MET A 309 -4.42 -6.64 -17.03
N LEU A 310 -4.68 -6.74 -18.33
CA LEU A 310 -5.97 -7.18 -18.85
C LEU A 310 -5.77 -8.10 -20.05
N HIS A 311 -6.78 -8.92 -20.30
CA HIS A 311 -6.87 -9.81 -21.44
C HIS A 311 -7.64 -9.14 -22.59
N VAL A 312 -7.05 -9.15 -23.78
CA VAL A 312 -7.73 -8.86 -25.04
C VAL A 312 -7.87 -10.17 -25.82
N ALA A 313 -9.11 -10.50 -26.15
CA ALA A 313 -9.44 -11.70 -26.90
C ALA A 313 -8.96 -11.61 -28.36
N PRO A 314 -8.78 -12.74 -29.06
CA PRO A 314 -8.27 -12.75 -30.43
C PRO A 314 -9.11 -11.98 -31.45
N ASP A 315 -10.39 -11.75 -31.18
CA ASP A 315 -11.30 -10.94 -32.00
C ASP A 315 -11.17 -9.42 -31.74
N GLY A 316 -10.28 -9.03 -30.82
CA GLY A 316 -10.05 -7.64 -30.41
C GLY A 316 -11.05 -7.12 -29.38
N SER A 317 -11.84 -7.99 -28.75
CA SER A 317 -12.69 -7.60 -27.62
C SER A 317 -11.96 -7.68 -26.27
N ILE A 318 -12.41 -6.90 -25.30
CA ILE A 318 -11.92 -6.96 -23.92
C ILE A 318 -12.40 -8.27 -23.30
N GLY A 319 -11.47 -9.16 -22.99
CA GLY A 319 -11.75 -10.51 -22.49
C GLY A 319 -11.65 -10.64 -20.96
N SER A 320 -11.25 -9.58 -20.25
CA SER A 320 -11.29 -9.48 -18.80
C SER A 320 -11.36 -8.02 -18.34
N GLY A 321 -11.79 -7.79 -17.10
CA GLY A 321 -11.48 -6.54 -16.41
C GLY A 321 -9.98 -6.36 -16.17
N VAL A 322 -9.60 -5.20 -15.68
CA VAL A 322 -8.23 -4.89 -15.28
C VAL A 322 -7.95 -5.58 -13.95
N ALA A 323 -6.93 -6.44 -13.96
CA ALA A 323 -6.33 -7.03 -12.77
C ALA A 323 -5.19 -6.12 -12.27
N GLN A 324 -5.31 -5.63 -11.03
CA GLN A 324 -4.32 -4.74 -10.41
C GLN A 324 -3.49 -5.48 -9.36
N GLY A 325 -2.17 -5.29 -9.40
CA GLY A 325 -1.23 -5.92 -8.47
C GLY A 325 -0.97 -7.40 -8.78
N SER A 326 0.03 -7.97 -8.11
CA SER A 326 0.54 -9.32 -8.42
C SER A 326 -0.48 -10.43 -8.20
N GLU A 327 -1.37 -10.30 -7.22
CA GLU A 327 -2.37 -11.32 -6.89
C GLU A 327 -3.45 -11.44 -7.97
N GLN A 328 -4.10 -10.33 -8.32
CA GLN A 328 -5.14 -10.33 -9.35
C GLN A 328 -4.56 -10.72 -10.72
N ILE A 329 -3.33 -10.28 -11.02
CA ILE A 329 -2.61 -10.67 -12.24
C ILE A 329 -2.37 -12.19 -12.26
N GLY A 330 -1.91 -12.77 -11.14
CA GLY A 330 -1.74 -14.21 -11.01
C GLY A 330 -3.05 -15.00 -11.15
N ALA A 331 -4.14 -14.48 -10.57
CA ALA A 331 -5.47 -15.06 -10.68
C ALA A 331 -6.00 -15.02 -12.13
N LEU A 332 -5.83 -13.90 -12.82
CA LEU A 332 -6.20 -13.75 -14.24
C LEU A 332 -5.44 -14.73 -15.12
N VAL A 333 -4.11 -14.81 -14.97
CA VAL A 333 -3.28 -15.75 -15.72
C VAL A 333 -3.69 -17.19 -15.46
N SER A 334 -3.96 -17.55 -14.20
CA SER A 334 -4.43 -18.89 -13.84
C SER A 334 -5.79 -19.22 -14.45
N ALA A 335 -6.72 -18.25 -14.46
CA ALA A 335 -8.02 -18.38 -15.09
C ALA A 335 -7.90 -18.61 -16.62
N LEU A 336 -7.06 -17.82 -17.30
CA LEU A 336 -6.82 -17.97 -18.74
C LEU A 336 -6.21 -19.34 -19.09
N ARG A 337 -5.27 -19.83 -18.28
CA ARG A 337 -4.64 -21.16 -18.47
C ARG A 337 -5.64 -22.30 -18.36
N SER A 338 -6.64 -22.14 -17.50
CA SER A 338 -7.71 -23.14 -17.28
C SER A 338 -8.80 -23.13 -18.36
N MET A 339 -8.82 -22.14 -19.27
CA MET A 339 -9.79 -22.12 -20.36
C MET A 339 -9.40 -23.08 -21.49
N PRO A 340 -10.36 -23.87 -22.02
CA PRO A 340 -10.13 -24.69 -23.21
C PRO A 340 -9.76 -23.78 -24.40
N SER A 341 -8.77 -24.21 -25.20
CA SER A 341 -8.38 -23.48 -26.40
C SER A 341 -9.59 -23.32 -27.35
N PRO A 342 -9.81 -22.14 -27.96
CA PRO A 342 -10.92 -21.95 -28.89
C PRO A 342 -10.67 -22.80 -30.14
N GLY A 343 -11.24 -24.00 -30.16
CA GLY A 343 -11.00 -24.97 -31.22
C GLY A 343 -11.69 -26.32 -31.05
N THR A 344 -12.88 -26.39 -30.44
CA THR A 344 -13.85 -27.51 -30.57
C THR A 344 -15.03 -27.30 -29.62
N ALA A 345 -16.02 -26.50 -30.01
CA ALA A 345 -17.36 -26.55 -29.39
C ALA A 345 -18.40 -26.00 -30.37
N SER A 346 -18.71 -26.79 -31.40
CA SER A 346 -19.98 -26.66 -32.11
C SER A 346 -21.07 -27.19 -31.20
N VAL A 347 -21.74 -26.31 -30.46
CA VAL A 347 -22.98 -26.66 -29.75
C VAL A 347 -24.15 -26.15 -30.58
N ALA A 348 -24.87 -27.09 -31.17
CA ALA A 348 -26.10 -26.87 -31.90
C ALA A 348 -27.16 -26.24 -30.98
N LEU A 349 -27.66 -25.07 -31.37
CA LEU A 349 -28.83 -24.44 -30.77
C LEU A 349 -30.07 -25.28 -31.10
N THR A 350 -30.64 -25.92 -30.08
CA THR A 350 -32.01 -26.46 -30.13
C THR A 350 -32.93 -25.47 -29.40
N PRO A 351 -34.01 -24.95 -30.03
CA PRO A 351 -34.85 -23.93 -29.40
C PRO A 351 -35.85 -24.59 -28.44
N GLN A 352 -35.85 -24.18 -27.18
CA GLN A 352 -36.88 -24.59 -26.22
C GLN A 352 -38.05 -23.59 -26.19
N ARG A 353 -39.22 -24.16 -26.36
CA ARG A 353 -40.55 -23.57 -26.54
C ARG A 353 -41.08 -23.01 -25.23
N LEU A 354 -41.64 -21.80 -25.26
CA LEU A 354 -42.46 -21.25 -24.18
C LEU A 354 -43.69 -22.14 -23.93
N THR A 355 -43.90 -22.55 -22.69
CA THR A 355 -45.21 -22.99 -22.20
C THR A 355 -45.58 -22.23 -20.94
N THR A 356 -46.58 -21.37 -21.10
CA THR A 356 -47.40 -20.75 -20.06
C THR A 356 -48.13 -21.80 -19.22
N GLN A 357 -48.16 -21.68 -17.89
CA GLN A 357 -49.23 -22.25 -17.07
C GLN A 357 -49.34 -21.55 -15.69
N SER A 358 -50.37 -20.69 -15.62
CA SER A 358 -51.35 -20.46 -14.54
C SER A 358 -51.04 -20.81 -13.07
N SER A 359 -51.28 -19.79 -12.22
CA SER A 359 -51.52 -19.83 -10.76
C SER A 359 -52.64 -20.78 -10.31
N PRO A 360 -52.69 -21.11 -9.00
CA PRO A 360 -53.83 -20.62 -8.23
C PRO A 360 -53.53 -20.17 -6.77
N THR A 361 -54.19 -19.07 -6.40
CA THR A 361 -54.88 -18.71 -5.13
C THR A 361 -54.20 -18.75 -3.75
N ASN A 362 -54.05 -17.52 -3.20
CA ASN A 362 -54.45 -17.01 -1.87
C ASN A 362 -54.59 -17.97 -0.67
N SER A 363 -53.82 -17.66 0.38
CA SER A 363 -54.32 -17.62 1.77
C SER A 363 -53.49 -16.65 2.62
N VAL A 364 -54.17 -15.65 3.19
CA VAL A 364 -53.66 -14.69 4.17
C VAL A 364 -53.89 -15.27 5.58
N PRO A 365 -52.93 -15.09 6.52
CA PRO A 365 -53.27 -14.98 7.94
C PRO A 365 -52.92 -13.60 8.53
N GLN A 366 -53.82 -13.12 9.38
CA GLN A 366 -53.81 -11.89 10.16
C GLN A 366 -52.80 -11.91 11.35
N PRO A 367 -52.59 -10.76 12.02
CA PRO A 367 -51.35 -10.43 12.72
C PRO A 367 -51.32 -10.95 14.15
N ASP A 368 -50.14 -11.39 14.61
CA ASP A 368 -49.89 -11.66 16.01
C ASP A 368 -48.94 -10.63 16.61
N SER A 369 -49.39 -10.07 17.72
CA SER A 369 -48.79 -8.99 18.48
C SER A 369 -47.55 -9.46 19.25
N GLY A 370 -46.41 -8.79 19.09
CA GLY A 370 -45.28 -9.05 19.99
C GLY A 370 -43.97 -8.33 19.65
N ARG A 371 -43.66 -7.29 20.44
CA ARG A 371 -42.34 -6.70 20.70
C ARG A 371 -41.60 -6.04 19.52
N VAL A 372 -41.75 -4.72 19.46
CA VAL A 372 -40.80 -3.80 18.84
C VAL A 372 -39.44 -3.92 19.54
N ARG A 373 -38.43 -4.39 18.82
CA ARG A 373 -37.01 -4.16 19.16
C ARG A 373 -36.37 -3.47 17.96
N ALA A 374 -36.06 -2.20 18.16
CA ALA A 374 -35.31 -1.38 17.22
C ALA A 374 -33.90 -1.95 17.04
N SER A 375 -33.56 -2.34 15.81
CA SER A 375 -32.19 -2.34 15.26
C SER A 375 -32.23 -2.75 13.79
N ASN A 376 -32.50 -1.80 12.91
CA ASN A 376 -32.06 -1.92 11.52
C ASN A 376 -30.74 -1.16 11.37
N HIS A 377 -29.65 -1.84 11.73
CA HIS A 377 -28.34 -1.55 11.15
C HIS A 377 -28.28 -2.30 9.83
N ILE A 378 -28.48 -1.59 8.72
CA ILE A 378 -28.11 -2.10 7.40
C ILE A 378 -26.57 -2.04 7.33
N PRO A 379 -25.87 -3.16 7.12
CA PRO A 379 -24.42 -3.17 6.94
C PRO A 379 -24.03 -2.29 5.75
N ALA A 380 -22.94 -1.52 5.89
CA ALA A 380 -22.46 -0.56 4.89
C ALA A 380 -22.11 -1.18 3.52
N SER A 381 -22.08 -2.51 3.41
CA SER A 381 -21.70 -3.26 2.21
C SER A 381 -22.79 -3.40 1.14
N ASN A 382 -24.00 -2.86 1.36
CA ASN A 382 -25.13 -3.05 0.43
C ASN A 382 -25.84 -1.75 0.01
N ARG A 383 -25.15 -0.59 0.09
CA ARG A 383 -25.70 0.66 -0.48
C ARG A 383 -25.45 0.67 -2.00
N PRO A 384 -26.46 1.02 -2.83
CA PRO A 384 -26.26 1.15 -4.27
C PRO A 384 -25.17 2.19 -4.55
N LYS A 385 -24.17 1.81 -5.35
CA LYS A 385 -23.09 2.70 -5.81
C LYS A 385 -23.71 3.77 -6.70
N VAL A 386 -23.66 5.04 -6.29
CA VAL A 386 -24.17 6.16 -7.08
C VAL A 386 -23.20 6.41 -8.23
N ILE A 387 -23.64 6.15 -9.47
CA ILE A 387 -22.88 6.44 -10.68
C ILE A 387 -23.24 7.86 -11.13
N LEU A 388 -22.27 8.77 -11.10
CA LEU A 388 -22.45 10.13 -11.61
C LEU A 388 -22.31 10.10 -13.14
N GLN A 389 -23.41 10.34 -13.85
CA GLN A 389 -23.41 10.39 -15.31
C GLN A 389 -23.29 11.85 -15.78
N PRO A 390 -22.41 12.15 -16.76
CA PRO A 390 -22.33 13.48 -17.35
C PRO A 390 -23.70 13.94 -17.92
N GLY A 391 -24.01 15.21 -17.74
CA GLY A 391 -25.26 15.84 -18.22
C GLY A 391 -26.50 15.54 -17.37
N VAL A 392 -26.37 14.78 -16.27
CA VAL A 392 -27.47 14.50 -15.35
C VAL A 392 -27.37 15.42 -14.13
N PRO A 393 -28.50 15.93 -13.59
CA PRO A 393 -28.51 16.68 -12.34
C PRO A 393 -27.84 15.89 -11.20
N LEU A 394 -27.11 16.59 -10.33
CA LEU A 394 -26.56 15.95 -9.14
C LEU A 394 -27.69 15.25 -8.34
N PRO A 395 -27.57 13.95 -8.03
CA PRO A 395 -28.60 13.23 -7.28
C PRO A 395 -28.99 13.97 -5.99
N GLY A 396 -30.29 14.08 -5.72
CA GLY A 396 -30.82 14.88 -4.60
C GLY A 396 -30.24 14.50 -3.24
N GLU A 397 -29.93 13.21 -3.01
CA GLU A 397 -29.26 12.75 -1.80
C GLU A 397 -27.83 13.31 -1.65
N LEU A 398 -27.09 13.44 -2.76
CA LEU A 398 -25.75 14.01 -2.75
C LEU A 398 -25.78 15.53 -2.60
N ALA A 399 -26.75 16.19 -3.27
CA ALA A 399 -26.97 17.61 -3.11
C ALA A 399 -27.35 17.97 -1.66
N LEU A 400 -28.19 17.17 -1.01
CA LEU A 400 -28.56 17.35 0.40
C LEU A 400 -27.35 17.20 1.31
N LYS A 401 -26.53 16.16 1.12
CA LYS A 401 -25.31 15.95 1.91
C LYS A 401 -24.29 17.08 1.76
N LEU A 402 -24.15 17.64 0.56
CA LEU A 402 -23.29 18.80 0.34
C LEU A 402 -23.80 20.03 1.10
N ASN A 403 -25.11 20.31 1.03
CA ASN A 403 -25.73 21.40 1.77
C ASN A 403 -25.59 21.22 3.29
N GLU A 404 -25.83 20.01 3.81
CA GLU A 404 -25.65 19.67 5.23
C GLU A 404 -24.19 19.83 5.67
N ALA A 405 -23.24 19.53 4.79
CA ALA A 405 -21.80 19.68 5.04
C ALA A 405 -21.32 21.14 4.90
N GLY A 406 -22.19 22.08 4.52
CA GLY A 406 -21.91 23.51 4.45
C GLY A 406 -21.62 24.07 3.05
N ALA A 407 -21.73 23.26 1.99
CA ALA A 407 -21.76 23.78 0.62
C ALA A 407 -23.19 24.23 0.30
N ASP A 408 -23.52 25.50 0.54
CA ASP A 408 -24.81 26.06 0.09
C ASP A 408 -24.88 26.11 -1.44
N LEU A 409 -25.32 25.01 -2.07
CA LEU A 409 -25.38 24.86 -3.52
C LEU A 409 -26.30 25.88 -4.20
N VAL A 410 -27.22 26.50 -3.47
CA VAL A 410 -28.09 27.55 -4.00
C VAL A 410 -27.27 28.82 -4.30
N SER A 411 -26.28 29.13 -3.48
CA SER A 411 -25.38 30.28 -3.67
C SER A 411 -24.49 30.18 -4.91
N TYR A 412 -24.32 28.97 -5.45
CA TYR A 412 -23.51 28.68 -6.64
C TYR A 412 -24.34 28.51 -7.93
N ARG A 413 -25.66 28.71 -7.88
CA ARG A 413 -26.51 28.64 -9.08
C ARG A 413 -26.07 29.64 -10.15
N GLY A 414 -25.96 29.18 -11.40
CA GLY A 414 -25.49 29.98 -12.53
C GLY A 414 -23.97 30.04 -12.66
N LYS A 415 -23.21 29.40 -11.75
CA LYS A 415 -21.75 29.27 -11.83
C LYS A 415 -21.36 27.80 -11.93
N SER A 416 -20.31 27.50 -12.71
CA SER A 416 -19.69 26.18 -12.66
C SER A 416 -19.02 25.99 -11.30
N LEU A 417 -19.19 24.83 -10.68
CA LEU A 417 -18.69 24.51 -9.35
C LEU A 417 -17.80 23.27 -9.40
N LEU A 418 -16.55 23.39 -9.00
CA LEU A 418 -15.59 22.31 -8.89
C LEU A 418 -15.49 21.87 -7.42
N LEU A 419 -15.90 20.63 -7.15
CA LEU A 419 -15.77 19.99 -5.85
C LEU A 419 -14.45 19.22 -5.82
N LEU A 420 -13.47 19.68 -5.05
CA LEU A 420 -12.15 19.06 -4.95
C LEU A 420 -12.01 18.28 -3.65
N PHE A 421 -11.95 16.97 -3.75
CA PHE A 421 -11.69 16.07 -2.63
C PHE A 421 -10.18 16.00 -2.36
N TRP A 422 -9.79 16.45 -1.18
CA TRP A 422 -8.41 16.76 -0.81
C TRP A 422 -8.02 16.10 0.52
N SER A 423 -6.73 15.92 0.72
CA SER A 423 -6.17 15.55 2.03
C SER A 423 -4.76 16.11 2.16
N SER A 424 -4.52 16.90 3.20
CA SER A 424 -3.19 17.42 3.58
C SER A 424 -2.18 16.30 3.88
N ALA A 425 -2.64 15.12 4.31
CA ALA A 425 -1.80 13.94 4.53
C ALA A 425 -1.49 13.13 3.25
N CYS A 426 -2.09 13.49 2.10
CA CYS A 426 -1.88 12.80 0.84
C CYS A 426 -0.71 13.43 0.06
N GLY A 427 0.33 12.63 -0.22
CA GLY A 427 1.49 13.09 -1.00
C GLY A 427 1.14 13.57 -2.41
N PHE A 428 0.14 12.98 -3.07
CA PHE A 428 -0.31 13.42 -4.39
C PHE A 428 -1.03 14.77 -4.35
N CYS A 429 -1.84 15.02 -3.32
CA CYS A 429 -2.44 16.33 -3.08
C CYS A 429 -1.33 17.39 -2.91
N GLN A 430 -0.36 17.12 -2.04
CA GLN A 430 0.76 18.04 -1.80
C GLN A 430 1.56 18.35 -3.08
N THR A 431 1.76 17.37 -3.98
CA THR A 431 2.42 17.63 -5.27
C THR A 431 1.62 18.50 -6.24
N MET A 432 0.29 18.59 -6.07
CA MET A 432 -0.61 19.41 -6.90
C MET A 432 -0.84 20.81 -6.30
N LEU A 433 -0.52 21.02 -5.03
CA LEU A 433 -0.73 22.29 -4.33
C LEU A 433 -0.13 23.52 -5.06
N PRO A 434 1.11 23.46 -5.61
CA PRO A 434 1.68 24.59 -6.34
C PRO A 434 0.86 24.97 -7.59
N ASP A 435 0.35 23.99 -8.33
CA ASP A 435 -0.42 24.22 -9.55
C ASP A 435 -1.77 24.86 -9.23
N LEU A 436 -2.44 24.41 -8.16
CA LEU A 436 -3.71 24.98 -7.73
C LEU A 436 -3.57 26.41 -7.23
N ARG A 437 -2.48 26.73 -6.51
CA ARG A 437 -2.17 28.11 -6.11
C ARG A 437 -1.88 29.00 -7.31
N GLN A 438 -1.15 28.46 -8.30
CA GLN A 438 -0.91 29.18 -9.53
C GLN A 438 -2.21 29.45 -10.28
N TRP A 439 -3.07 28.44 -10.42
CA TRP A 439 -4.37 28.60 -11.05
C TRP A 439 -5.24 29.62 -10.31
N GLU A 440 -5.33 29.55 -8.98
CA GLU A 440 -6.05 30.50 -8.13
C GLU A 440 -5.60 31.95 -8.37
N ALA A 441 -4.29 32.16 -8.53
CA ALA A 441 -3.73 33.48 -8.82
C ALA A 441 -4.02 33.99 -10.25
N THR A 442 -4.26 33.09 -11.20
CA THR A 442 -4.47 33.41 -12.63
C THR A 442 -5.92 33.22 -13.11
N ARG A 443 -6.83 32.90 -12.19
CA ARG A 443 -8.22 32.56 -12.50
C ARG A 443 -8.99 33.74 -13.11
N SER A 444 -9.81 33.46 -14.11
CA SER A 444 -10.70 34.42 -14.78
C SER A 444 -12.14 34.36 -14.23
N PRO A 445 -12.99 35.39 -14.43
CA PRO A 445 -14.37 35.40 -13.92
C PRO A 445 -15.28 34.26 -14.42
N GLY A 446 -14.93 33.60 -15.55
CA GLY A 446 -15.64 32.45 -16.10
C GLY A 446 -15.16 31.08 -15.60
N ASP A 447 -14.07 31.03 -14.83
CA ASP A 447 -13.57 29.80 -14.23
C ASP A 447 -14.50 29.29 -13.11
N PRO A 448 -14.49 27.99 -12.81
CA PRO A 448 -15.39 27.41 -11.83
C PRO A 448 -15.04 27.92 -10.41
N GLU A 449 -16.07 28.07 -9.59
CA GLU A 449 -15.88 28.21 -8.15
C GLU A 449 -15.35 26.89 -7.60
N LEU A 450 -14.41 26.94 -6.65
CA LEU A 450 -13.81 25.74 -6.06
C LEU A 450 -14.24 25.60 -4.60
N ILE A 451 -14.73 24.41 -4.24
CA ILE A 451 -14.94 24.00 -2.85
C ILE A 451 -14.00 22.84 -2.56
N VAL A 452 -13.21 22.97 -1.50
CA VAL A 452 -12.29 21.93 -1.04
C VAL A 452 -13.01 21.05 -0.02
N ILE A 453 -13.05 19.75 -0.26
CA ILE A 453 -13.57 18.75 0.67
C ILE A 453 -12.34 18.06 1.28
N GLU A 454 -11.88 18.57 2.41
CA GLU A 454 -10.72 18.09 3.14
C GLU A 454 -11.06 16.84 3.96
N SER A 455 -10.30 15.77 3.77
CA SER A 455 -10.36 14.58 4.61
C SER A 455 -9.64 14.82 5.96
N ALA A 456 -10.26 15.66 6.79
CA ALA A 456 -9.83 15.96 8.16
C ALA A 456 -11.05 16.29 9.03
N ALA A 457 -10.89 16.23 10.35
CA ALA A 457 -11.96 16.55 11.30
C ALA A 457 -12.16 18.05 11.56
N ALA A 458 -11.14 18.86 11.28
CA ALA A 458 -11.12 20.29 11.56
C ALA A 458 -10.04 20.97 10.70
N PRO A 459 -10.10 22.31 10.54
CA PRO A 459 -9.03 23.08 9.91
C PRO A 459 -7.68 22.81 10.59
N PRO A 460 -6.57 22.72 9.82
CA PRO A 460 -5.25 22.73 10.41
C PRO A 460 -4.99 24.05 11.15
N SER A 461 -4.29 23.98 12.29
CA SER A 461 -4.04 25.14 13.17
C SER A 461 -3.28 26.29 12.49
N ASN A 462 -2.63 26.02 11.35
CA ASN A 462 -1.84 26.97 10.57
C ASN A 462 -2.63 27.61 9.42
N GLY A 463 -3.95 27.38 9.34
CA GLY A 463 -4.82 27.87 8.27
C GLY A 463 -4.82 26.97 7.04
N ASN A 464 -5.76 27.21 6.12
CA ASN A 464 -5.94 26.41 4.92
C ASN A 464 -4.82 26.67 3.90
N GLU A 465 -4.34 25.61 3.26
CA GLU A 465 -3.28 25.69 2.25
C GLU A 465 -3.75 26.37 0.93
N LEU A 466 -5.06 26.44 0.72
CA LEU A 466 -5.78 27.08 -0.40
C LEU A 466 -6.80 28.09 0.17
N HIS A 467 -7.06 29.23 -0.49
CA HIS A 467 -8.00 30.23 0.04
C HIS A 467 -9.47 29.97 -0.31
N PHE A 468 -9.79 28.78 -0.80
CA PHE A 468 -11.14 28.37 -1.14
C PHE A 468 -11.95 27.90 0.08
N PRO A 469 -13.29 28.04 0.06
CA PRO A 469 -14.17 27.45 1.06
C PRO A 469 -13.87 25.96 1.24
N SER A 470 -13.67 25.54 2.49
CA SER A 470 -13.31 24.16 2.82
C SER A 470 -14.37 23.51 3.71
N ILE A 471 -14.74 22.29 3.34
CA ILE A 471 -15.63 21.39 4.06
C ILE A 471 -14.77 20.25 4.62
N TYR A 472 -15.03 19.85 5.86
CA TYR A 472 -14.24 18.84 6.56
C TYR A 472 -15.00 17.51 6.63
N ASP A 473 -14.47 16.50 5.93
CA ASP A 473 -15.03 15.15 5.81
C ASP A 473 -14.13 14.13 6.53
N ALA A 474 -14.18 14.14 7.86
CA ALA A 474 -13.30 13.38 8.74
C ALA A 474 -13.28 11.87 8.45
N SER A 475 -14.44 11.29 8.12
CA SER A 475 -14.62 9.85 7.87
C SER A 475 -14.63 9.50 6.38
N PHE A 476 -14.40 10.50 5.51
CA PHE A 476 -14.49 10.38 4.06
C PHE A 476 -15.87 9.89 3.56
N GLU A 477 -16.94 10.24 4.29
CA GLU A 477 -18.31 9.82 3.99
C GLU A 477 -18.88 10.55 2.77
N LEU A 478 -18.57 11.83 2.63
CA LEU A 478 -18.97 12.62 1.47
C LEU A 478 -18.20 12.10 0.25
N GLY A 479 -16.90 11.86 0.36
CA GLY A 479 -16.10 11.21 -0.69
C GLY A 479 -16.70 9.86 -1.15
N ARG A 480 -17.01 8.97 -0.21
CA ARG A 480 -17.65 7.67 -0.53
C ARG A 480 -19.03 7.81 -1.16
N ALA A 481 -19.82 8.82 -0.76
CA ALA A 481 -21.13 9.06 -1.34
C ALA A 481 -21.02 9.44 -2.83
N PHE A 482 -19.98 10.17 -3.21
CA PHE A 482 -19.64 10.48 -4.60
C PHE A 482 -18.95 9.31 -5.34
N SER A 483 -18.88 8.12 -4.74
CA SER A 483 -18.14 6.96 -5.27
C SER A 483 -16.63 7.22 -5.48
N ILE A 484 -16.05 8.14 -4.71
CA ILE A 484 -14.63 8.48 -4.79
C ILE A 484 -13.80 7.52 -3.92
N GLY A 485 -12.78 6.92 -4.54
CA GLY A 485 -11.89 5.95 -3.88
C GLY A 485 -10.66 6.54 -3.21
N GLY A 486 -10.34 7.82 -3.45
CA GLY A 486 -9.15 8.45 -2.88
C GLY A 486 -8.98 9.92 -3.30
N THR A 487 -7.95 10.57 -2.75
CA THR A 487 -7.59 11.97 -3.02
C THR A 487 -6.23 12.05 -3.74
N PRO A 488 -6.00 13.06 -4.60
CA PRO A 488 -6.95 14.10 -4.99
C PRO A 488 -7.93 13.59 -6.05
N SER A 489 -9.21 13.97 -5.91
CA SER A 489 -10.25 13.75 -6.92
C SER A 489 -11.11 14.99 -7.06
N ALA A 490 -11.72 15.24 -8.21
CA ALA A 490 -12.60 16.38 -8.42
C ALA A 490 -13.85 16.03 -9.24
N VAL A 491 -14.94 16.72 -8.94
CA VAL A 491 -16.21 16.65 -9.68
C VAL A 491 -16.58 18.06 -10.12
N LEU A 492 -16.76 18.25 -11.42
CA LEU A 492 -17.22 19.52 -11.98
C LEU A 492 -18.74 19.48 -12.14
N LEU A 493 -19.42 20.47 -11.58
CA LEU A 493 -20.82 20.76 -11.81
C LEU A 493 -20.93 21.97 -12.74
N SER A 494 -21.78 21.85 -13.75
CA SER A 494 -22.15 22.93 -14.66
C SER A 494 -22.99 23.98 -13.95
N SER A 495 -23.15 25.16 -14.56
CA SER A 495 -23.93 26.29 -14.03
C SER A 495 -25.43 25.98 -13.79
N ASP A 496 -25.96 24.94 -14.43
CA ASP A 496 -27.31 24.41 -14.25
C ASP A 496 -27.43 23.34 -13.15
N GLY A 497 -26.32 23.00 -12.47
CA GLY A 497 -26.26 22.00 -11.41
C GLY A 497 -26.17 20.55 -11.92
N THR A 498 -25.91 20.34 -13.21
CA THR A 498 -25.63 19.01 -13.77
C THR A 498 -24.16 18.65 -13.62
N VAL A 499 -23.86 17.35 -13.60
CA VAL A 499 -22.48 16.86 -13.58
C VAL A 499 -21.86 17.08 -14.97
N ALA A 500 -20.82 17.91 -15.07
CA ALA A 500 -20.23 18.31 -16.35
C ALA A 500 -19.37 17.22 -17.01
N GLY A 501 -18.96 16.19 -16.25
CA GLY A 501 -18.08 15.13 -16.74
C GLY A 501 -17.83 14.04 -15.70
N GLU A 502 -17.00 13.07 -16.07
CA GLU A 502 -16.58 12.03 -15.13
C GLU A 502 -15.76 12.59 -13.96
N ILE A 503 -15.70 11.84 -12.88
CA ILE A 503 -14.87 12.19 -11.71
C ILE A 503 -13.40 12.20 -12.16
N ALA A 504 -12.76 13.36 -12.09
CA ALA A 504 -11.34 13.46 -12.34
C ALA A 504 -10.55 12.94 -11.15
N VAL A 505 -9.67 11.97 -11.36
CA VAL A 505 -8.82 11.40 -10.30
C VAL A 505 -7.36 11.71 -10.60
N GLY A 506 -6.67 12.32 -9.64
CA GLY A 506 -5.26 12.67 -9.74
C GLY A 506 -4.97 14.01 -10.42
N ARG A 507 -3.72 14.47 -10.28
CA ARG A 507 -3.24 15.81 -10.67
C ARG A 507 -3.60 16.20 -12.10
N SER A 508 -3.22 15.40 -13.08
CA SER A 508 -3.40 15.75 -14.50
C SER A 508 -4.87 15.85 -14.91
N ALA A 509 -5.74 14.98 -14.39
CA ALA A 509 -7.17 15.01 -14.70
C ALA A 509 -7.85 16.25 -14.11
N ILE A 510 -7.48 16.60 -12.88
CA ILE A 510 -8.02 17.77 -12.18
C ILE A 510 -7.54 19.06 -12.86
N MET A 511 -6.24 19.16 -13.16
CA MET A 511 -5.71 20.34 -13.86
C MET A 511 -6.30 20.48 -15.26
N ASN A 512 -6.61 19.38 -15.95
CA ASN A 512 -7.33 19.41 -17.24
C ASN A 512 -8.77 19.89 -17.11
N LEU A 513 -9.50 19.54 -16.03
CA LEU A 513 -10.85 20.09 -15.80
C LEU A 513 -10.80 21.61 -15.60
N VAL A 514 -9.80 22.06 -14.86
CA VAL A 514 -9.58 23.46 -14.52
C VAL A 514 -9.11 24.26 -15.75
N SER A 515 -8.24 23.69 -16.60
CA SER A 515 -7.72 24.36 -17.79
C SER A 515 -8.66 24.35 -19.00
N ARG A 516 -9.52 23.33 -19.15
CA ARG A 516 -10.50 23.25 -20.27
C ARG A 516 -11.50 24.41 -20.26
N LEU A 517 -11.73 25.03 -19.12
CA LEU A 517 -12.65 26.15 -18.98
C LEU A 517 -12.02 27.49 -19.38
N GLN A 518 -10.69 27.56 -19.50
CA GLN A 518 -9.97 28.74 -20.00
C GLN A 518 -9.97 28.86 -21.53
N VAL A 519 -10.41 27.82 -22.26
CA VAL A 519 -10.34 27.74 -23.73
C VAL A 519 -11.73 27.82 -24.39
N ALA A 520 -12.80 27.90 -23.60
CA ALA A 520 -14.17 28.04 -24.10
C ALA A 520 -14.59 29.53 -24.12
N GLU A 521 -13.89 30.33 -24.93
CA GLU A 521 -14.37 31.64 -25.42
C GLU A 521 -14.37 31.66 -26.96
#